data_AF-A0A7X7PY21-F1
#
_entry.id   AF-A0A7X7PY21-F1
#
_cell.length_a   1.000
_cell.length_b   1.000
_cell.length_c   1.000
_cell.angle_alpha   90.00
_cell.angle_beta   90.00
_cell.angle_gamma   90.00
#
_symmetry.space_group_name_H-M   'P 1'
#
loop_
_entity.id
_entity.type
_entity.pdbx_description
1 polymer ?
#
loop_
_entity_poly.entity_id
_entity_poly.type
_entity_poly.pdbx_seq_one_letter_code
_entity_poly.pdbx_strand_id
1 'polypeptide(L)'
;MTVILDSYESVQTTLPAAADGASSMKPRMRRSREGHLFADAPFHLEATVRVLQRRASNRVDVWEHDSYVRAIHTTSGPTLVRVWNDGGIEKPDLRYEILAGRHSLAVHSTIRAAFTRILGL
;
A
#
# COMPACT_ATOMS: atom_id res chain seq x y z
N MET A 1 -4.69 42.24 49.66
CA MET A 1 -4.04 41.65 48.47
C MET A 1 -4.93 41.96 47.29
N THR A 2 -4.46 42.81 46.37
CA THR A 2 -4.79 42.95 44.91
C THR A 2 -6.26 42.71 44.45
N VAL A 3 -7.07 43.64 43.89
CA VAL A 3 -6.90 44.64 42.78
C VAL A 3 -6.82 43.95 41.38
N ILE A 4 -7.66 44.23 40.36
CA ILE A 4 -8.97 44.92 40.28
C ILE A 4 -9.68 44.58 38.93
N LEU A 5 -11.02 44.56 38.86
CA LEU A 5 -11.87 44.56 37.63
C LEU A 5 -11.67 43.36 36.65
N ASP A 6 -12.50 43.07 35.63
CA ASP A 6 -13.77 43.66 35.17
C ASP A 6 -14.69 42.58 34.55
N SER A 7 -15.91 42.99 34.22
CA SER A 7 -16.93 42.34 33.38
C SER A 7 -16.40 41.98 31.99
N TYR A 8 -17.02 41.01 31.28
CA TYR A 8 -17.51 41.22 29.90
C TYR A 8 -18.47 40.10 29.43
N GLU A 9 -19.37 40.47 28.51
CA GLU A 9 -20.54 39.69 28.07
C GLU A 9 -20.30 38.61 27.01
N SER A 10 -21.31 37.75 26.88
CA SER A 10 -21.59 36.82 25.79
C SER A 10 -21.36 37.36 24.37
N VAL A 11 -20.89 36.49 23.47
CA VAL A 11 -21.23 36.54 22.04
C VAL A 11 -21.48 35.11 21.51
N GLN A 12 -22.69 34.84 21.02
CA GLN A 12 -22.93 33.73 20.08
C GLN A 12 -22.55 34.19 18.67
N THR A 13 -21.76 33.43 17.91
CA THR A 13 -21.64 33.61 16.45
C THR A 13 -21.19 32.32 15.75
N THR A 14 -22.15 31.72 15.04
CA THR A 14 -22.10 31.26 13.64
C THR A 14 -20.90 30.47 13.11
N LEU A 15 -21.22 29.26 12.62
CA LEU A 15 -20.44 28.42 11.72
C LEU A 15 -20.11 29.12 10.38
N PRO A 16 -18.86 29.15 9.89
CA PRO A 16 -18.57 29.41 8.48
C PRO A 16 -18.63 28.12 7.66
N ALA A 17 -19.29 28.19 6.49
CA ALA A 17 -19.28 27.13 5.49
C ALA A 17 -17.94 27.07 4.73
N ALA A 18 -17.73 25.97 4.00
CA ALA A 18 -16.51 25.72 3.24
C ALA A 18 -16.24 26.75 2.13
N ALA A 19 -14.97 27.08 1.91
CA ALA A 19 -14.47 27.62 0.66
C ALA A 19 -13.05 27.12 0.38
N ASP A 20 -12.84 26.69 -0.86
CA ASP A 20 -11.62 26.11 -1.40
C ASP A 20 -10.33 26.87 -1.10
N GLY A 21 -9.46 26.22 -0.33
CA GLY A 21 -8.03 26.51 -0.26
C GLY A 21 -7.22 25.39 -0.89
N ALA A 22 -7.52 25.03 -2.15
CA ALA A 22 -6.78 24.03 -2.93
C ALA A 22 -5.36 24.51 -3.22
N SER A 23 -4.51 24.49 -2.19
CA SER A 23 -3.12 24.92 -2.25
C SER A 23 -2.41 24.08 -3.30
N SER A 24 -1.96 24.76 -4.37
CA SER A 24 -1.49 24.18 -5.62
C SER A 24 -0.15 23.46 -5.45
N MET A 25 -0.18 22.35 -4.71
CA MET A 25 0.96 21.47 -4.52
C MET A 25 1.13 20.63 -5.79
N LYS A 26 1.81 21.25 -6.76
CA LYS A 26 2.24 20.63 -8.03
C LYS A 26 2.64 19.18 -7.78
N PRO A 27 2.15 18.20 -8.57
CA PRO A 27 2.43 16.80 -8.33
C PRO A 27 3.93 16.57 -8.48
N ARG A 28 4.64 16.49 -7.34
CA ARG A 28 6.09 16.36 -7.24
C ARG A 28 6.48 14.92 -7.59
N MET A 29 6.33 14.61 -8.89
CA MET A 29 6.71 13.38 -9.59
C MET A 29 6.75 12.16 -8.67
N ARG A 30 5.56 11.71 -8.23
CA ARG A 30 5.43 10.51 -7.38
C ARG A 30 6.15 9.36 -8.08
N ARG A 31 7.25 8.87 -7.50
CA ARG A 31 7.78 7.55 -7.85
C ARG A 31 6.66 6.56 -7.58
N SER A 32 6.19 5.86 -8.61
CA SER A 32 5.11 4.89 -8.48
C SER A 32 5.42 3.94 -7.34
N ARG A 33 4.50 3.79 -6.39
CA ARG A 33 4.58 2.73 -5.37
C ARG A 33 4.16 1.39 -5.92
N GLU A 34 3.55 1.40 -7.11
CA GLU A 34 2.96 0.25 -7.77
C GLU A 34 3.80 -0.27 -8.93
N GLY A 35 3.58 -1.52 -9.29
CA GLY A 35 4.00 -2.11 -10.55
C GLY A 35 3.19 -3.37 -10.89
N HIS A 36 3.50 -3.98 -12.04
CA HIS A 36 2.87 -5.22 -12.49
C HIS A 36 3.83 -6.42 -12.35
N LEU A 37 3.23 -7.60 -12.24
CA LEU A 37 3.82 -8.92 -12.43
C LEU A 37 3.15 -9.55 -13.65
N PHE A 38 3.92 -10.28 -14.46
CA PHE A 38 3.34 -11.07 -15.55
C PHE A 38 3.10 -12.49 -15.04
N ALA A 39 1.97 -13.08 -15.44
CA ALA A 39 1.62 -14.46 -15.15
C ALA A 39 0.93 -15.04 -16.39
N ASP A 40 1.32 -16.24 -16.79
CA ASP A 40 0.63 -16.96 -17.85
C ASP A 40 -0.73 -17.48 -17.36
N ALA A 41 -1.72 -17.50 -18.26
CA ALA A 41 -3.02 -18.09 -17.97
C ALA A 41 -2.97 -19.63 -18.06
N PRO A 42 -3.71 -20.36 -17.21
CA PRO A 42 -4.58 -19.87 -16.15
C PRO A 42 -3.81 -19.59 -14.83
N PHE A 43 -4.11 -18.48 -14.15
CA PHE A 43 -3.50 -18.15 -12.85
C PHE A 43 -4.52 -17.72 -11.79
N HIS A 44 -4.52 -18.40 -10.64
CA HIS A 44 -5.41 -18.10 -9.51
C HIS A 44 -4.61 -17.70 -8.27
N LEU A 45 -4.48 -16.39 -8.03
CA LEU A 45 -3.63 -15.83 -6.98
C LEU A 45 -3.95 -16.41 -5.58
N GLU A 46 -5.21 -16.42 -5.15
CA GLU A 46 -5.56 -16.98 -3.83
C GLU A 46 -5.14 -18.45 -3.71
N ALA A 47 -5.51 -19.31 -4.67
CA ALA A 47 -5.19 -20.74 -4.62
C ALA A 47 -3.67 -20.97 -4.49
N THR A 48 -2.85 -20.24 -5.26
CA THR A 48 -1.39 -20.25 -5.15
C THR A 48 -0.92 -19.83 -3.74
N VAL A 49 -1.47 -18.75 -3.18
CA VAL A 49 -1.11 -18.27 -1.83
C VAL A 49 -1.54 -19.25 -0.73
N ARG A 50 -2.71 -19.89 -0.85
CA ARG A 50 -3.16 -20.94 0.08
C ARG A 50 -2.22 -22.16 0.07
N VAL A 51 -1.59 -22.48 -1.06
CA VAL A 51 -0.53 -23.51 -1.12
C VAL A 51 0.75 -23.05 -0.42
N LEU A 52 1.14 -21.78 -0.56
CA LEU A 52 2.31 -21.21 0.13
C LEU A 52 2.13 -21.15 1.64
N GLN A 53 0.95 -20.77 2.13
CA GLN A 53 0.63 -20.67 3.57
C GLN A 53 0.64 -22.02 4.30
N ARG A 54 0.48 -23.16 3.60
CA ARG A 54 0.59 -24.50 4.19
C ARG A 54 2.01 -24.88 4.63
N ARG A 55 3.04 -24.10 4.25
CA ARG A 55 4.44 -24.35 4.61
C ARG A 55 4.76 -23.66 5.93
N ALA A 56 5.13 -24.44 6.96
CA ALA A 56 5.37 -23.97 8.33
C ALA A 56 6.44 -22.86 8.50
N SER A 57 7.26 -22.61 7.47
CA SER A 57 8.25 -21.52 7.43
C SER A 57 7.68 -20.15 7.00
N ASN A 58 6.49 -20.08 6.42
CA ASN A 58 5.88 -18.85 5.89
C ASN A 58 5.07 -18.06 6.94
N ARG A 59 5.72 -17.68 8.06
CA ARG A 59 5.05 -16.95 9.17
C ARG A 59 4.68 -15.49 8.89
N VAL A 60 4.95 -14.95 7.70
CA VAL A 60 4.76 -13.52 7.34
C VAL A 60 3.95 -13.36 6.05
N ASP A 61 3.15 -14.38 5.73
CA ASP A 61 2.36 -14.48 4.50
C ASP A 61 0.88 -14.33 4.82
N VAL A 62 0.33 -13.13 4.61
CA VAL A 62 -1.06 -12.80 4.96
C VAL A 62 -1.93 -12.78 3.69
N TRP A 63 -3.14 -13.30 3.79
CA TRP A 63 -4.20 -13.10 2.79
C TRP A 63 -5.28 -12.23 3.43
N GLU A 64 -5.53 -11.04 2.87
CA GLU A 64 -6.41 -10.03 3.44
C GLU A 64 -7.00 -9.17 2.32
N HIS A 65 -8.30 -8.86 2.36
CA HIS A 65 -8.98 -8.02 1.35
C HIS A 65 -8.61 -8.39 -0.10
N ASP A 66 -8.81 -9.68 -0.45
CA ASP A 66 -8.51 -10.29 -1.76
C ASP A 66 -7.07 -10.07 -2.28
N SER A 67 -6.15 -9.82 -1.35
CA SER A 67 -4.76 -9.50 -1.62
C SER A 67 -3.79 -10.36 -0.80
N TYR A 68 -2.64 -10.67 -1.40
CA TYR A 68 -1.50 -11.28 -0.73
C TYR A 68 -0.57 -10.20 -0.19
N VAL A 69 -0.29 -10.22 1.11
CA VAL A 69 0.61 -9.27 1.78
C VAL A 69 1.81 -10.02 2.34
N ARG A 70 3.02 -9.55 2.02
CA ARG A 70 4.29 -10.14 2.47
C ARG A 70 5.39 -9.09 2.68
N ALA A 71 6.24 -9.31 3.68
CA ALA A 71 7.50 -8.58 3.83
C ALA A 71 8.62 -9.22 2.99
N ILE A 72 9.25 -8.42 2.11
CA ILE A 72 10.37 -8.81 1.26
C ILE A 72 11.64 -8.10 1.76
N HIS A 73 12.75 -8.83 1.88
CA HIS A 73 14.06 -8.22 2.15
C HIS A 73 14.64 -7.64 0.86
N THR A 74 14.99 -6.35 0.89
CA THR A 74 15.61 -5.65 -0.23
C THR A 74 16.96 -5.06 0.19
N THR A 75 17.75 -4.59 -0.77
CA THR A 75 18.99 -3.82 -0.49
C THR A 75 18.75 -2.53 0.29
N SER A 76 17.50 -2.06 0.36
CA SER A 76 17.06 -0.90 1.15
C SER A 76 16.45 -1.27 2.51
N GLY A 77 16.51 -2.55 2.91
CA GLY A 77 15.88 -3.09 4.12
C GLY A 77 14.55 -3.82 3.84
N PRO A 78 13.84 -4.24 4.90
CA PRO A 78 12.53 -4.86 4.80
C PRO A 78 11.51 -3.93 4.11
N THR A 79 10.71 -4.49 3.22
CA THR A 79 9.70 -3.78 2.43
C THR A 79 8.40 -4.57 2.42
N LEU A 80 7.31 -3.98 2.91
CA LEU A 80 5.99 -4.61 2.93
C LEU A 80 5.28 -4.36 1.60
N VAL A 81 4.82 -5.43 0.95
CA VAL A 81 4.22 -5.40 -0.38
C VAL A 81 2.86 -6.08 -0.35
N ARG A 82 1.85 -5.45 -0.94
CA ARG A 82 0.55 -6.04 -1.30
C ARG A 82 0.61 -6.48 -2.76
N VAL A 83 0.06 -7.65 -3.09
CA VAL A 83 -0.14 -8.17 -4.45
C VAL A 83 -1.61 -8.55 -4.61
N TRP A 84 -2.23 -8.16 -5.71
CA TRP A 84 -3.63 -8.49 -6.04
C TRP A 84 -3.76 -8.82 -7.53
N ASN A 85 -4.93 -9.33 -7.94
CA ASN A 85 -5.27 -9.59 -9.33
C ASN A 85 -6.47 -8.70 -9.72
N ASP A 86 -6.27 -7.72 -10.60
CA ASP A 86 -7.37 -6.93 -11.18
C ASP A 86 -8.03 -7.67 -12.37
N GLY A 87 -7.45 -8.80 -12.81
CA GLY A 87 -7.92 -9.65 -13.89
C GLY A 87 -8.63 -10.93 -13.46
N GLY A 88 -8.99 -11.76 -14.43
CA GLY A 88 -9.59 -13.07 -14.23
C GLY A 88 -8.55 -14.20 -14.19
N ILE A 89 -8.99 -15.44 -14.03
CA ILE A 89 -8.10 -16.63 -14.06
C ILE A 89 -7.49 -16.82 -15.44
N GLU A 90 -8.30 -16.71 -16.50
CA GLU A 90 -7.90 -16.85 -17.91
C GLU A 90 -7.20 -15.61 -18.49
N LYS A 91 -7.20 -14.50 -17.75
CA LYS A 91 -6.55 -13.24 -18.13
C LYS A 91 -6.13 -12.48 -16.87
N PRO A 92 -5.06 -12.93 -16.19
CA PRO A 92 -4.59 -12.29 -14.97
C PRO A 92 -3.99 -10.91 -15.26
N ASP A 93 -4.23 -9.96 -14.36
CA ASP A 93 -3.51 -8.68 -14.27
C ASP A 93 -2.99 -8.55 -12.83
N LEU A 94 -1.83 -9.16 -12.59
CA LEU A 94 -1.20 -9.16 -11.28
C LEU A 94 -0.51 -7.82 -11.04
N ARG A 95 -0.94 -7.12 -10.00
CA ARG A 95 -0.39 -5.83 -9.59
C ARG A 95 0.14 -5.92 -8.17
N TYR A 96 1.08 -5.04 -7.86
CA TYR A 96 1.62 -4.91 -6.51
C TYR A 96 1.77 -3.45 -6.10
N GLU A 97 1.71 -3.20 -4.80
CA GLU A 97 1.95 -1.89 -4.16
C GLU A 97 2.91 -2.07 -2.98
N ILE A 98 3.91 -1.20 -2.88
CA ILE A 98 4.76 -1.08 -1.68
C ILE A 98 4.00 -0.29 -0.61
N LEU A 99 3.48 -0.98 0.41
CA LEU A 99 2.78 -0.39 1.55
C LEU A 99 3.75 0.33 2.50
N ALA A 100 4.93 -0.25 2.75
CA ALA A 100 5.97 0.33 3.60
C ALA A 100 7.37 -0.07 3.13
N GLY A 101 8.34 0.84 3.25
CA GLY A 101 9.74 0.64 2.81
C GLY A 101 10.24 1.79 1.94
N ARG A 102 11.41 1.63 1.30
CA ARG A 102 11.95 2.63 0.35
C ARG A 102 11.47 2.32 -1.08
N HIS A 103 11.12 3.37 -1.83
CA HIS A 103 10.72 3.24 -3.24
C HIS A 103 11.88 3.64 -4.18
N SER A 104 12.44 2.64 -4.87
CA SER A 104 13.50 2.82 -5.88
C SER A 104 13.37 1.76 -6.98
N LEU A 105 13.87 2.03 -8.19
CA LEU A 105 13.83 1.07 -9.29
C LEU A 105 14.51 -0.26 -8.94
N ALA A 106 15.59 -0.22 -8.13
CA ALA A 106 16.23 -1.41 -7.59
C ALA A 106 15.28 -2.23 -6.71
N VAL A 107 14.54 -1.58 -5.80
CA VAL A 107 13.52 -2.24 -4.97
C VAL A 107 12.41 -2.86 -5.81
N HIS A 108 11.87 -2.15 -6.81
CA HIS A 108 10.86 -2.71 -7.74
C HIS A 108 11.41 -3.90 -8.55
N SER A 109 12.71 -3.91 -8.88
CA SER A 109 13.36 -5.06 -9.51
C SER A 109 13.45 -6.26 -8.56
N THR A 110 13.91 -6.04 -7.31
CA THR A 110 13.95 -7.08 -6.27
C THR A 110 12.56 -7.65 -5.97
N ILE A 111 11.54 -6.80 -5.87
CA ILE A 111 10.15 -7.22 -5.62
C ILE A 111 9.65 -8.12 -6.74
N ARG A 112 9.80 -7.71 -8.01
CA ARG A 112 9.39 -8.55 -9.15
C ARG A 112 10.10 -9.89 -9.14
N ALA A 113 11.43 -9.91 -9.05
CA ALA A 113 12.21 -11.15 -9.00
C ALA A 113 11.80 -12.06 -7.82
N ALA A 114 11.49 -11.49 -6.66
CA ALA A 114 11.01 -12.24 -5.50
C ALA A 114 9.62 -12.85 -5.73
N PHE A 115 8.64 -12.07 -6.22
CA PHE A 115 7.28 -12.57 -6.43
C PHE A 115 7.18 -13.54 -7.61
N THR A 116 7.91 -13.32 -8.71
CA THR A 116 8.07 -14.31 -9.80
C THR A 116 8.50 -15.67 -9.23
N ARG A 117 9.57 -15.69 -8.41
CA ARG A 117 10.05 -16.92 -7.77
C ARG A 117 9.09 -17.51 -6.73
N ILE A 118 8.40 -16.68 -5.95
CA ILE A 118 7.52 -17.15 -4.85
C ILE A 118 6.20 -17.69 -5.40
N LEU A 119 5.62 -17.04 -6.41
CA LEU A 119 4.31 -17.37 -6.98
C LEU A 119 4.41 -18.36 -8.16
N GLY A 120 5.62 -18.63 -8.67
CA GLY A 120 5.83 -19.53 -9.81
C GLY A 120 5.46 -18.90 -11.15
N LEU A 121 5.81 -17.62 -11.33
CA LEU A 121 5.66 -16.86 -12.57
C LEU A 121 6.95 -16.90 -13.41
#